data_AF-A0AAQ4NT01-F1
#
_entry.id   AF-A0AAQ4NT01-F1
#
_cell.length_a   1.000
_cell.length_b   1.000
_cell.length_c   1.000
_cell.angle_alpha   90.00
_cell.angle_beta   90.00
_cell.angle_gamma   90.00
#
_symmetry.space_group_name_H-M   'P 1'
#
loop_
_entity.id
_entity.type
_entity.pdbx_description
1 polymer ?
#
loop_
_entity_poly.entity_id
_entity_poly.type
_entity_poly.pdbx_seq_one_letter_code
_entity_poly.pdbx_strand_id
1 'polypeptide(L)'
;MPESRGLEFRDICSSSVECRPSLLGQISPSSVPLHKNHILSTFCREDNLQECLSHINQEVSSLGLPPLWTESSGSPEVNVMTVLNCMYDLIHLHHKGLRTLENMEVEQLKSISNVDYLKLTSTQLKEQLELSKRENTGLLERERQLHLKVKSLQNCLKNEKDEVQKLQNIIASRASQYNHEMKRKEREFDKLKERLNQLLVDKKEKKPAIDVLNNIGRADGKRSLWKTQKTEAKHEEEMYKTLLSDYDSRQREMLLENAELKKLLQQMEKEMLSILSSKKSTLKEDKCQDDGIQADPEEEEEVFDSSKESVELYCVHSREKLTNRIRLQWRRIKSHVERLDSQAQMGANKTDDAASQETHVEEMNRLKLEIQQCKDFIQTQQQLLQQQLRPPCDEEATSLLSDCYMLQEKECFREEEKSLEEQRKFLERERGNFTEAAIRLSHELKRSPVPHRLQKSSSCAGLTQPPPNSRPLRHTFPNPR
;
A
#
# COMPACT_ATOMS: atom_id res chain seq x y z
N MET A 1 5.88 14.62 -21.81
CA MET A 1 5.40 13.61 -22.76
C MET A 1 6.61 12.86 -23.27
N PRO A 2 6.78 11.61 -22.80
CA PRO A 2 6.84 10.50 -23.73
C PRO A 2 5.80 9.43 -23.38
N GLU A 3 5.27 8.83 -24.42
CA GLU A 3 4.18 7.85 -24.43
C GLU A 3 4.60 6.57 -23.69
N SER A 4 3.91 6.28 -22.59
CA SER A 4 3.98 4.99 -21.92
C SER A 4 3.28 3.96 -22.78
N ARG A 5 4.05 3.10 -23.43
CA ARG A 5 3.56 1.86 -24.03
C ARG A 5 2.83 1.06 -22.96
N GLY A 6 1.52 0.89 -23.14
CA GLY A 6 0.71 0.00 -22.35
C GLY A 6 1.25 -1.42 -22.45
N LEU A 7 1.68 -1.97 -21.32
CA LEU A 7 1.77 -3.41 -21.16
C LEU A 7 0.34 -3.93 -21.10
N GLU A 8 -0.14 -4.37 -22.26
CA GLU A 8 -1.32 -5.23 -22.34
C GLU A 8 -1.04 -6.49 -21.54
N PHE A 9 -1.72 -6.62 -20.40
CA PHE A 9 -1.88 -7.90 -19.72
C PHE A 9 -2.64 -8.81 -20.69
N ARG A 10 -1.90 -9.71 -21.34
CA ARG A 10 -2.47 -10.76 -22.15
C ARG A 10 -3.23 -11.67 -21.20
N ASP A 11 -4.56 -11.60 -21.23
CA ASP A 11 -5.42 -12.62 -20.64
C ASP A 11 -5.02 -13.96 -21.26
N ILE A 12 -4.24 -14.73 -20.51
CA ILE A 12 -4.03 -16.13 -20.82
C ILE A 12 -5.35 -16.79 -20.43
N CYS A 13 -6.25 -16.86 -21.41
CA CYS A 13 -7.38 -17.76 -21.40
C CYS A 13 -6.92 -19.08 -20.81
N SER A 14 -7.46 -19.36 -19.62
CA SER A 14 -7.33 -20.64 -18.96
C SER A 14 -7.93 -21.66 -19.90
N SER A 15 -7.09 -22.38 -20.66
CA SER A 15 -7.53 -23.65 -21.22
C SER A 15 -7.75 -24.54 -20.02
N SER A 16 -9.01 -24.66 -19.63
CA SER A 16 -9.50 -25.73 -18.80
C SER A 16 -9.11 -27.02 -19.51
N VAL A 17 -7.94 -27.56 -19.16
CA VAL A 17 -7.67 -28.98 -19.32
C VAL A 17 -8.62 -29.63 -18.33
N GLU A 18 -9.82 -29.87 -18.82
CA GLU A 18 -10.76 -30.82 -18.29
C GLU A 18 -9.99 -32.14 -18.25
N CYS A 19 -9.30 -32.40 -17.14
CA CYS A 19 -8.95 -33.74 -16.73
C CYS A 19 -10.29 -34.42 -16.45
N ARG A 20 -10.94 -34.83 -17.54
CA ARG A 20 -12.03 -35.77 -17.54
C ARG A 20 -11.53 -36.91 -16.65
N PRO A 21 -12.22 -37.23 -15.54
CA PRO A 21 -11.87 -38.41 -14.79
C PRO A 21 -12.00 -39.53 -15.81
N SER A 22 -10.87 -40.18 -16.14
CA SER A 22 -10.92 -41.47 -16.78
C SER A 22 -11.93 -42.26 -15.98
N LEU A 23 -13.03 -42.64 -16.63
CA LEU A 23 -13.95 -43.65 -16.14
C LEU A 23 -13.11 -44.92 -16.01
N LEU A 24 -12.32 -45.00 -14.94
CA LEU A 24 -11.83 -46.26 -14.43
C LEU A 24 -13.11 -47.01 -14.15
N GLY A 25 -13.42 -47.94 -15.06
CA GLY A 25 -14.55 -48.82 -14.94
C GLY A 25 -14.59 -49.27 -13.49
N GLN A 26 -15.79 -49.20 -12.91
CA GLN A 26 -16.12 -50.05 -11.78
C GLN A 26 -15.81 -51.47 -12.22
N ILE A 27 -14.57 -51.90 -12.01
CA ILE A 27 -14.26 -53.30 -11.83
C ILE A 27 -14.81 -53.55 -10.45
N SER A 28 -16.12 -53.82 -10.41
CA SER A 28 -16.75 -54.49 -9.30
C SER A 28 -15.77 -55.57 -8.85
N PRO A 29 -15.37 -55.63 -7.57
CA PRO A 29 -14.71 -56.82 -7.10
C PRO A 29 -15.73 -57.92 -7.32
N SER A 30 -15.52 -58.72 -8.36
CA SER A 30 -16.09 -60.05 -8.44
C SER A 30 -15.43 -60.80 -7.30
N SER A 31 -15.94 -60.58 -6.09
CA SER A 31 -15.76 -61.46 -4.96
C SER A 31 -16.41 -62.77 -5.38
N VAL A 32 -15.65 -63.62 -6.08
CA VAL A 32 -15.96 -65.03 -6.17
C VAL A 32 -15.94 -65.51 -4.72
N PRO A 33 -17.08 -65.91 -4.14
CA PRO A 33 -17.10 -66.36 -2.77
C PRO A 33 -16.25 -67.62 -2.70
N LEU A 34 -15.13 -67.56 -1.97
CA LEU A 34 -14.44 -68.77 -1.54
C LEU A 34 -15.41 -69.53 -0.62
N HIS A 35 -15.96 -70.61 -1.19
CA HIS A 35 -16.70 -71.70 -0.57
C HIS A 35 -17.11 -71.52 0.90
N LYS A 36 -18.38 -71.15 1.10
CA LYS A 36 -19.18 -71.71 2.19
C LYS A 36 -20.31 -72.53 1.56
N ASN A 37 -20.38 -73.80 1.98
CA ASN A 37 -21.38 -74.83 1.66
C ASN A 37 -21.09 -75.70 0.42
N HIS A 38 -20.19 -76.66 0.57
CA HIS A 38 -20.26 -77.91 -0.19
C HIS A 38 -21.34 -78.79 0.44
N ILE A 39 -22.58 -78.62 0.00
CA ILE A 39 -23.60 -79.67 0.14
C ILE A 39 -23.17 -80.76 -0.86
N LEU A 40 -22.93 -81.98 -0.37
CA LEU A 40 -22.48 -83.14 -1.14
C LEU A 40 -23.53 -83.53 -2.20
N SER A 41 -23.55 -82.81 -3.32
CA SER A 41 -24.09 -83.29 -4.58
C SER A 41 -23.03 -84.20 -5.19
N THR A 42 -23.29 -85.50 -5.24
CA THR A 42 -22.44 -86.47 -5.95
C THR A 42 -22.38 -86.10 -7.44
N PHE A 43 -21.25 -85.53 -7.87
CA PHE A 43 -20.99 -85.09 -9.25
C PHE A 43 -21.10 -86.26 -10.26
N CYS A 44 -20.54 -87.41 -9.90
CA CYS A 44 -20.54 -88.61 -10.74
C CYS A 44 -21.47 -89.68 -10.16
N ARG A 45 -22.29 -90.28 -11.03
CA ARG A 45 -23.20 -91.41 -10.80
C ARG A 45 -23.06 -92.38 -11.97
N GLU A 46 -23.61 -93.58 -11.81
CA GLU A 46 -23.43 -94.67 -12.79
C GLU A 46 -24.12 -94.37 -14.14
N ASP A 47 -25.17 -93.55 -14.12
CA ASP A 47 -25.94 -93.10 -15.29
C ASP A 47 -25.31 -91.93 -16.05
N ASN A 48 -24.43 -91.14 -15.43
CA ASN A 48 -23.80 -89.96 -16.04
C ASN A 48 -22.27 -90.08 -16.19
N LEU A 49 -21.70 -91.26 -15.95
CA LEU A 49 -20.25 -91.48 -15.92
C LEU A 49 -19.53 -91.02 -17.19
N GLN A 50 -20.05 -91.35 -18.37
CA GLN A 50 -19.41 -91.00 -19.65
C GLN A 50 -19.42 -89.47 -19.91
N GLU A 51 -20.48 -88.80 -19.49
CA GLU A 51 -20.61 -87.34 -19.58
C GLU A 51 -19.72 -86.63 -18.54
N CYS A 52 -19.65 -87.16 -17.31
CA CYS A 52 -18.75 -86.67 -16.28
C CYS A 52 -17.28 -86.82 -16.67
N LEU A 53 -16.94 -87.95 -17.29
CA LEU A 53 -15.64 -88.16 -17.90
C LEU A 53 -15.43 -87.06 -18.95
N SER A 54 -16.17 -87.04 -20.06
CA SER A 54 -15.91 -86.06 -21.14
C SER A 54 -15.77 -84.61 -20.65
N HIS A 55 -16.60 -84.20 -19.67
CA HIS A 55 -16.50 -82.92 -18.98
C HIS A 55 -15.17 -82.71 -18.24
N ILE A 56 -14.71 -83.66 -17.43
CA ILE A 56 -13.41 -83.56 -16.74
C ILE A 56 -12.27 -83.47 -17.77
N ASN A 57 -12.30 -84.24 -18.86
CA ASN A 57 -11.23 -84.14 -19.88
C ASN A 57 -11.19 -82.75 -20.50
N GLN A 58 -12.35 -82.17 -20.78
CA GLN A 58 -12.47 -80.82 -21.34
C GLN A 58 -11.94 -79.77 -20.36
N GLU A 59 -12.32 -79.85 -19.09
CA GLU A 59 -11.85 -78.93 -18.03
C GLU A 59 -10.34 -79.04 -17.83
N VAL A 60 -9.80 -80.25 -17.70
CA VAL A 60 -8.37 -80.51 -17.57
C VAL A 60 -7.61 -79.98 -18.79
N SER A 61 -8.13 -80.19 -20.00
CA SER A 61 -7.56 -79.64 -21.23
C SER A 61 -7.62 -78.11 -21.29
N SER A 62 -8.70 -77.50 -20.77
CA SER A 62 -8.85 -76.04 -20.69
C SER A 62 -7.86 -75.39 -19.73
N LEU A 63 -7.45 -76.12 -18.69
CA LEU A 63 -6.39 -75.75 -17.76
C LEU A 63 -4.98 -75.99 -18.34
N GLY A 64 -4.90 -76.51 -19.57
CA GLY A 64 -3.65 -76.82 -20.27
C GLY A 64 -2.98 -78.13 -19.84
N LEU A 65 -3.71 -79.02 -19.17
CA LEU A 65 -3.22 -80.31 -18.69
C LEU A 65 -3.58 -81.44 -19.67
N PRO A 66 -2.82 -82.55 -19.70
CA PRO A 66 -3.10 -83.68 -20.58
C PRO A 66 -4.43 -84.38 -20.22
N PRO A 67 -5.18 -84.89 -21.21
CA PRO A 67 -6.41 -85.64 -20.95
C PRO A 67 -6.13 -86.90 -20.12
N LEU A 68 -7.05 -87.19 -19.20
CA LEU A 68 -6.97 -88.30 -18.23
C LEU A 68 -7.16 -89.66 -18.89
N TRP A 69 -7.92 -89.71 -20.00
CA TRP A 69 -8.11 -90.88 -20.84
C TRP A 69 -8.16 -90.48 -22.32
N THR A 70 -7.74 -91.42 -23.16
CA THR A 70 -7.78 -91.35 -24.62
C THR A 70 -8.42 -92.65 -25.09
N GLU A 71 -9.48 -92.60 -25.91
CA GLU A 71 -10.09 -93.80 -26.50
C GLU A 71 -9.10 -94.42 -27.50
N SER A 72 -8.26 -95.33 -27.02
CA SER A 72 -7.49 -96.24 -27.87
C SER A 72 -8.23 -97.56 -27.98
N SER A 73 -8.26 -98.13 -29.18
CA SER A 73 -9.05 -99.28 -29.55
C SER A 73 -8.79 -100.50 -28.66
N GLY A 74 -9.71 -100.76 -27.72
CA GLY A 74 -9.79 -102.00 -26.94
C GLY A 74 -9.52 -101.81 -25.45
N SER A 75 -10.59 -101.56 -24.69
CA SER A 75 -10.70 -101.40 -23.23
C SER A 75 -10.34 -100.01 -22.65
N PRO A 76 -11.28 -99.35 -21.94
CA PRO A 76 -11.05 -98.05 -21.32
C PRO A 76 -10.34 -98.24 -19.98
N GLU A 77 -9.04 -98.56 -20.01
CA GLU A 77 -8.27 -98.68 -18.78
C GLU A 77 -7.79 -97.30 -18.33
N VAL A 78 -8.48 -96.72 -17.33
CA VAL A 78 -8.06 -95.47 -16.70
C VAL A 78 -6.72 -95.72 -16.02
N ASN A 79 -5.66 -95.11 -16.55
CA ASN A 79 -4.34 -95.25 -15.97
C ASN A 79 -4.30 -94.47 -14.65
N VAL A 80 -4.26 -95.18 -13.52
CA VAL A 80 -4.21 -94.58 -12.18
C VAL A 80 -3.07 -93.57 -12.04
N MET A 81 -1.96 -93.77 -12.75
CA MET A 81 -0.83 -92.84 -12.76
C MET A 81 -1.14 -91.53 -13.50
N THR A 82 -1.89 -91.55 -14.61
CA THR A 82 -2.27 -90.31 -15.31
C THR A 82 -3.26 -89.51 -14.47
N VAL A 83 -4.17 -90.19 -13.76
CA VAL A 83 -5.08 -89.57 -12.80
C VAL A 83 -4.32 -88.94 -11.63
N LEU A 84 -3.42 -89.69 -10.98
CA LEU A 84 -2.64 -89.18 -9.84
C LEU A 84 -1.74 -87.99 -10.24
N ASN A 85 -1.06 -88.07 -11.39
CA ASN A 85 -0.23 -86.98 -11.89
C ASN A 85 -1.09 -85.75 -12.23
N CYS A 86 -2.23 -85.93 -12.89
CA CYS A 86 -3.14 -84.84 -13.18
C CYS A 86 -3.71 -84.22 -11.89
N MET A 87 -4.04 -85.02 -10.88
CA MET A 87 -4.47 -84.51 -9.57
C MET A 87 -3.35 -83.72 -8.88
N TYR A 88 -2.11 -84.20 -8.93
CA TYR A 88 -0.95 -83.47 -8.43
C TYR A 88 -0.76 -82.14 -9.16
N ASP A 89 -0.84 -82.13 -10.49
CA ASP A 89 -0.73 -80.93 -11.31
C ASP A 89 -1.87 -79.93 -11.03
N LEU A 90 -3.10 -80.41 -10.84
CA LEU A 90 -4.26 -79.60 -10.44
C LEU A 90 -4.06 -78.96 -9.05
N ILE A 91 -3.58 -79.72 -8.07
CA ILE A 91 -3.27 -79.20 -6.73
C ILE A 91 -2.14 -78.17 -6.81
N HIS A 92 -1.10 -78.45 -7.59
CA HIS A 92 0.00 -77.53 -7.78
C HIS A 92 -0.42 -76.24 -8.50
N LEU A 93 -1.25 -76.36 -9.54
CA LEU A 93 -1.84 -75.23 -10.25
C LEU A 93 -2.74 -74.40 -9.33
N HIS A 94 -3.55 -75.04 -8.49
CA HIS A 94 -4.37 -74.38 -7.49
C HIS A 94 -3.52 -73.59 -6.48
N HIS A 95 -2.48 -74.19 -5.90
CA HIS A 95 -1.56 -73.49 -5.00
C HIS A 95 -0.82 -72.34 -5.69
N LYS A 96 -0.44 -72.49 -6.96
CA LYS A 96 0.14 -71.41 -7.76
C LYS A 96 -0.87 -70.27 -7.96
N GLY A 97 -2.13 -70.61 -8.28
CA GLY A 97 -3.24 -69.68 -8.45
C GLY A 97 -3.51 -68.87 -7.17
N LEU A 98 -3.56 -69.54 -6.01
CA LEU A 98 -3.71 -68.89 -4.71
C LEU A 98 -2.58 -67.88 -4.44
N ARG A 99 -1.32 -68.28 -4.66
CA ARG A 99 -0.17 -67.36 -4.50
C ARG A 99 -0.25 -66.17 -5.44
N THR A 100 -0.68 -66.36 -6.69
CA THR A 100 -0.86 -65.24 -7.62
C THR A 100 -2.00 -64.32 -7.20
N LEU A 101 -3.09 -64.87 -6.66
CA LEU A 101 -4.22 -64.09 -6.13
C LEU A 101 -3.77 -63.23 -4.94
N GLU A 102 -3.10 -63.85 -3.95
CA GLU A 102 -2.56 -63.15 -2.78
C GLU A 102 -1.60 -62.02 -3.20
N ASN A 103 -0.70 -62.27 -4.17
CA ASN A 103 0.20 -61.25 -4.70
C ASN A 103 -0.58 -60.09 -5.36
N MET A 104 -1.63 -60.37 -6.13
CA MET A 104 -2.46 -59.33 -6.74
C MET A 104 -3.23 -58.52 -5.69
N GLU A 105 -3.74 -59.15 -4.63
CA GLU A 105 -4.40 -58.47 -3.52
C GLU A 105 -3.44 -57.52 -2.78
N VAL A 106 -2.20 -57.96 -2.54
CA VAL A 106 -1.16 -57.12 -1.95
C VAL A 106 -0.83 -55.92 -2.84
N GLU A 107 -0.66 -56.12 -4.15
CA GLU A 107 -0.41 -55.02 -5.09
C GLU A 107 -1.62 -54.08 -5.21
N GLN A 108 -2.84 -54.60 -5.12
CA GLN A 108 -4.05 -53.80 -5.07
C GLN A 108 -4.07 -52.89 -3.83
N LEU A 109 -3.75 -53.43 -2.65
CA LEU A 109 -3.68 -52.64 -1.41
C LEU A 109 -2.59 -51.57 -1.48
N LYS A 110 -1.41 -51.88 -2.03
CA LYS A 110 -0.34 -50.90 -2.27
C LYS A 110 -0.80 -49.79 -3.21
N SER A 111 -1.46 -50.15 -4.32
CA SER A 111 -1.99 -49.20 -5.29
C SER A 111 -3.03 -48.26 -4.67
N ILE A 112 -3.97 -48.79 -3.88
CA ILE A 112 -4.96 -47.99 -3.13
C ILE A 112 -4.26 -47.00 -2.20
N SER A 113 -3.29 -47.47 -1.40
CA SER A 113 -2.51 -46.60 -0.51
C SER A 113 -1.77 -45.49 -1.26
N ASN A 114 -1.20 -45.79 -2.44
CA ASN A 114 -0.52 -44.80 -3.28
C ASN A 114 -1.50 -43.75 -3.81
N VAL A 115 -2.68 -44.19 -4.27
CA VAL A 115 -3.74 -43.29 -4.74
C VAL A 115 -4.20 -42.35 -3.62
N ASP A 116 -4.36 -42.87 -2.41
CA ASP A 116 -4.79 -42.06 -1.27
C ASP A 116 -3.72 -41.04 -0.84
N TYR A 117 -2.44 -41.43 -0.87
CA TYR A 117 -1.32 -40.50 -0.67
C TYR A 117 -1.27 -39.40 -1.74
N LEU A 118 -1.44 -39.77 -3.02
CA LEU A 118 -1.48 -38.80 -4.12
C LEU A 118 -2.68 -37.85 -4.02
N LYS A 119 -3.84 -38.34 -3.57
CA LYS A 119 -5.01 -37.50 -3.30
C LYS A 119 -4.71 -36.51 -2.17
N LEU A 120 -4.15 -36.97 -1.06
CA LEU A 120 -3.82 -36.12 0.09
C LEU A 120 -2.85 -35.00 -0.30
N THR A 121 -1.75 -35.36 -0.95
CA THR A 121 -0.75 -34.38 -1.43
C THR A 121 -1.34 -33.42 -2.47
N SER A 122 -2.18 -33.91 -3.38
CA SER A 122 -2.92 -33.07 -4.33
C SER A 122 -3.84 -32.07 -3.62
N THR A 123 -4.54 -32.48 -2.56
CA THR A 123 -5.40 -31.56 -1.78
C THR A 123 -4.58 -30.49 -1.06
N GLN A 124 -3.46 -30.86 -0.44
CA GLN A 124 -2.57 -29.91 0.25
C GLN A 124 -1.99 -28.87 -0.72
N LEU A 125 -1.54 -29.30 -1.89
CA LEU A 125 -1.02 -28.39 -2.92
C LEU A 125 -2.10 -27.43 -3.44
N LYS A 126 -3.34 -27.91 -3.59
CA LYS A 126 -4.48 -27.05 -3.97
C LYS A 126 -4.78 -26.01 -2.90
N GLU A 127 -4.78 -26.39 -1.63
CA GLU A 127 -4.99 -25.44 -0.53
C GLU A 127 -3.89 -24.38 -0.47
N GLN A 128 -2.62 -24.79 -0.63
CA GLN A 128 -1.49 -23.86 -0.68
C GLN A 128 -1.59 -22.91 -1.88
N LEU A 129 -2.00 -23.40 -3.05
CA LEU A 129 -2.23 -22.57 -4.22
C LEU A 129 -3.35 -21.54 -3.97
N GLU A 130 -4.46 -21.96 -3.36
CA GLU A 130 -5.56 -21.06 -3.03
C GLU A 130 -5.18 -20.04 -1.96
N LEU A 131 -4.34 -20.41 -0.98
CA LEU A 131 -3.78 -19.45 -0.02
C LEU A 131 -2.89 -18.42 -0.73
N SER A 132 -1.95 -18.87 -1.56
CA SER A 132 -1.07 -17.98 -2.32
C SER A 132 -1.85 -17.04 -3.25
N LYS A 133 -2.91 -17.52 -3.90
CA LYS A 133 -3.82 -16.68 -4.71
C LYS A 133 -4.47 -15.58 -3.86
N ARG A 134 -5.01 -15.93 -2.68
CA ARG A 134 -5.63 -14.94 -1.77
C ARG A 134 -4.62 -13.90 -1.30
N GLU A 135 -3.43 -14.32 -0.91
CA GLU A 135 -2.34 -13.40 -0.52
C GLU A 135 -1.98 -12.45 -1.67
N ASN A 136 -1.85 -12.98 -2.89
CA ASN A 136 -1.55 -12.18 -4.08
C ASN A 136 -2.65 -11.14 -4.36
N THR A 137 -3.93 -11.52 -4.27
CA THR A 137 -5.03 -10.53 -4.39
C THR A 137 -4.95 -9.43 -3.33
N GLY A 138 -4.58 -9.77 -2.10
CA GLY A 138 -4.36 -8.80 -1.03
C GLY A 138 -3.15 -7.89 -1.29
N LEU A 139 -2.09 -8.39 -1.92
CA LEU A 139 -0.94 -7.57 -2.33
C LEU A 139 -1.31 -6.61 -3.46
N LEU A 140 -2.02 -7.08 -4.49
CA LEU A 140 -2.47 -6.25 -5.61
C LEU A 140 -3.37 -5.08 -5.15
N GLU A 141 -4.28 -5.30 -4.21
CA GLU A 141 -5.12 -4.23 -3.67
C GLU A 141 -4.30 -3.23 -2.83
N ARG A 142 -3.30 -3.69 -2.07
CA ARG A 142 -2.37 -2.76 -1.37
C ARG A 142 -1.54 -1.94 -2.36
N GLU A 143 -1.03 -2.56 -3.42
CA GLU A 143 -0.30 -1.89 -4.48
C GLU A 143 -1.17 -0.80 -5.14
N ARG A 144 -2.42 -1.13 -5.48
CA ARG A 144 -3.40 -0.17 -6.00
C ARG A 144 -3.60 1.01 -5.05
N GLN A 145 -3.76 0.76 -3.75
CA GLN A 145 -3.93 1.83 -2.75
C GLN A 145 -2.70 2.73 -2.64
N LEU A 146 -1.49 2.13 -2.65
CA LEU A 146 -0.24 2.89 -2.65
C LEU A 146 -0.10 3.72 -3.91
N HIS A 147 -0.46 3.18 -5.08
CA HIS A 147 -0.44 3.92 -6.35
C HIS A 147 -1.35 5.14 -6.33
N LEU A 148 -2.56 4.99 -5.77
CA LEU A 148 -3.48 6.11 -5.59
C LEU A 148 -2.92 7.19 -4.63
N LYS A 149 -2.29 6.77 -3.53
CA LYS A 149 -1.62 7.69 -2.60
C LYS A 149 -0.47 8.45 -3.28
N VAL A 150 0.37 7.76 -4.05
CA VAL A 150 1.47 8.38 -4.80
C VAL A 150 0.92 9.41 -5.78
N LYS A 151 -0.13 9.07 -6.56
CA LYS A 151 -0.77 10.03 -7.48
C LYS A 151 -1.32 11.25 -6.77
N SER A 152 -1.97 11.07 -5.62
CA SER A 152 -2.48 12.17 -4.80
C SER A 152 -1.34 13.09 -4.31
N LEU A 153 -0.26 12.51 -3.78
CA LEU A 153 0.91 13.26 -3.32
C LEU A 153 1.62 13.98 -4.48
N GLN A 154 1.72 13.35 -5.64
CA GLN A 154 2.27 14.00 -6.85
C GLN A 154 1.44 15.22 -7.26
N ASN A 155 0.11 15.14 -7.18
CA ASN A 155 -0.75 16.27 -7.48
C ASN A 155 -0.61 17.40 -6.45
N CYS A 156 -0.53 17.05 -5.15
CA CYS A 156 -0.26 18.02 -4.09
C CYS A 156 1.08 18.73 -4.30
N LEU A 157 2.15 17.97 -4.57
CA LEU A 157 3.47 18.53 -4.85
C LEU A 157 3.45 19.46 -6.06
N LYS A 158 2.71 19.11 -7.11
CA LYS A 158 2.55 19.98 -8.29
C LYS A 158 1.86 21.30 -7.91
N ASN A 159 0.77 21.24 -7.16
CA ASN A 159 0.05 22.44 -6.71
C ASN A 159 0.93 23.35 -5.85
N GLU A 160 1.69 22.79 -4.92
CA GLU A 160 2.64 23.55 -4.09
C GLU A 160 3.75 24.19 -4.93
N LYS A 161 4.29 23.49 -5.94
CA LYS A 161 5.26 24.07 -6.87
C LYS A 161 4.66 25.24 -7.66
N ASP A 162 3.44 25.10 -8.14
CA ASP A 162 2.75 26.15 -8.87
C ASP A 162 2.49 27.37 -7.97
N GLU A 163 2.16 27.17 -6.70
CA GLU A 163 1.95 28.24 -5.73
C GLU A 163 3.26 28.94 -5.36
N VAL A 164 4.33 28.19 -5.10
CA VAL A 164 5.68 28.76 -4.89
C VAL A 164 6.10 29.60 -6.09
N GLN A 165 5.86 29.13 -7.32
CA GLN A 165 6.19 29.90 -8.53
C GLN A 165 5.38 31.20 -8.62
N LYS A 166 4.09 31.18 -8.29
CA LYS A 166 3.27 32.40 -8.24
C LYS A 166 3.79 33.38 -7.20
N LEU A 167 4.09 32.92 -5.99
CA LEU A 167 4.63 33.76 -4.92
C LEU A 167 5.98 34.35 -5.30
N GLN A 168 6.85 33.56 -5.94
CA GLN A 168 8.14 34.03 -6.46
C GLN A 168 7.95 35.14 -7.49
N ASN A 169 6.98 35.01 -8.40
CA ASN A 169 6.64 36.05 -9.37
C ASN A 169 6.11 37.33 -8.68
N ILE A 170 5.31 37.20 -7.63
CA ILE A 170 4.81 38.35 -6.82
C ILE A 170 5.97 39.04 -6.08
N ILE A 171 6.90 38.28 -5.49
CA ILE A 171 8.07 38.84 -4.82
C ILE A 171 8.95 39.60 -5.83
N ALA A 172 9.21 39.01 -6.99
CA ALA A 172 10.00 39.64 -8.04
C ALA A 172 9.34 40.94 -8.56
N SER A 173 8.02 40.93 -8.79
CA SER A 173 7.29 42.11 -9.23
C SER A 173 7.31 43.23 -8.17
N ARG A 174 7.11 42.89 -6.89
CA ARG A 174 7.22 43.83 -5.76
C ARG A 174 8.64 44.39 -5.65
N ALA A 175 9.68 43.56 -5.75
CA ALA A 175 11.06 44.03 -5.72
C ALA A 175 11.35 45.03 -6.84
N SER A 176 10.83 44.79 -8.05
CA SER A 176 10.91 45.74 -9.16
C SER A 176 10.19 47.05 -8.84
N GLN A 177 8.95 46.98 -8.32
CA GLN A 177 8.16 48.14 -7.94
C GLN A 177 8.86 49.00 -6.88
N TYR A 178 9.38 48.39 -5.81
CA TYR A 178 10.15 49.09 -4.77
C TYR A 178 11.40 49.75 -5.34
N ASN A 179 12.13 49.08 -6.23
CA ASN A 179 13.29 49.68 -6.89
C ASN A 179 12.92 50.92 -7.71
N HIS A 180 11.80 50.88 -8.44
CA HIS A 180 11.32 52.03 -9.20
C HIS A 180 10.89 53.19 -8.30
N GLU A 181 10.21 52.90 -7.18
CA GLU A 181 9.81 53.91 -6.21
C GLU A 181 10.99 54.52 -5.47
N MET A 182 11.95 53.70 -5.04
CA MET A 182 13.18 54.15 -4.39
C MET A 182 13.96 55.10 -5.30
N LYS A 183 14.18 54.73 -6.57
CA LYS A 183 14.82 55.61 -7.57
C LYS A 183 14.03 56.91 -7.81
N ARG A 184 12.70 56.89 -7.70
CA ARG A 184 11.88 58.11 -7.78
C ARG A 184 12.15 59.02 -6.57
N LYS A 185 12.16 58.45 -5.36
CA LYS A 185 12.44 59.16 -4.11
C LYS A 185 13.86 59.71 -4.05
N GLU A 186 14.86 58.96 -4.49
CA GLU A 186 16.23 59.43 -4.61
C GLU A 186 16.31 60.68 -5.50
N ARG A 187 15.69 60.66 -6.69
CA ARG A 187 15.65 61.84 -7.57
C ARG A 187 14.91 63.04 -6.97
N GLU A 188 13.84 62.80 -6.20
CA GLU A 188 13.12 63.87 -5.49
C GLU A 188 13.99 64.48 -4.38
N PHE A 189 14.72 63.64 -3.64
CA PHE A 189 15.65 64.06 -2.60
C PHE A 189 16.82 64.86 -3.17
N ASP A 190 17.42 64.41 -4.28
CA ASP A 190 18.50 65.12 -4.96
C ASP A 190 18.05 66.51 -5.42
N LYS A 191 16.86 66.62 -6.02
CA LYS A 191 16.26 67.92 -6.40
C LYS A 191 16.04 68.83 -5.20
N LEU A 192 15.60 68.28 -4.07
CA LEU A 192 15.39 69.07 -2.85
C LEU A 192 16.73 69.55 -2.26
N LYS A 193 17.74 68.67 -2.28
CA LYS A 193 19.10 68.98 -1.85
C LYS A 193 19.73 70.07 -2.73
N GLU A 194 19.56 69.99 -4.05
CA GLU A 194 19.98 71.04 -4.98
C GLU A 194 19.31 72.38 -4.69
N ARG A 195 17.99 72.40 -4.47
CA ARG A 195 17.24 73.63 -4.10
C ARG A 195 17.73 74.22 -2.78
N LEU A 196 17.96 73.37 -1.77
CA LEU A 196 18.50 73.82 -0.48
C LEU A 196 19.89 74.44 -0.65
N ASN A 197 20.76 73.76 -1.40
CA ASN A 197 22.10 74.28 -1.69
C ASN A 197 22.03 75.61 -2.44
N GLN A 198 21.15 75.74 -3.44
CA GLN A 198 20.93 77.00 -4.15
C GLN A 198 20.50 78.11 -3.19
N LEU A 199 19.52 77.87 -2.31
CA LEU A 199 19.07 78.84 -1.31
C LEU A 199 20.19 79.22 -0.32
N LEU A 200 21.08 78.29 0.03
CA LEU A 200 22.22 78.58 0.90
C LEU A 200 23.28 79.44 0.20
N VAL A 201 23.50 79.24 -1.10
CA VAL A 201 24.39 80.09 -1.93
C VAL A 201 23.78 81.47 -2.11
N ASP A 202 22.51 81.57 -2.52
CA ASP A 202 21.81 82.84 -2.75
C ASP A 202 21.75 83.71 -1.47
N LYS A 203 21.64 83.09 -0.29
CA LYS A 203 21.67 83.79 1.01
C LYS A 203 23.04 84.34 1.38
N LYS A 204 24.14 83.78 0.86
CA LYS A 204 25.50 84.32 1.08
C LYS A 204 25.79 85.54 0.21
N GLU A 205 25.13 85.65 -0.94
CA GLU A 205 25.37 86.75 -1.89
C GLU A 205 24.47 87.98 -1.65
N LYS A 206 23.40 87.87 -0.85
CA LYS A 206 22.47 88.98 -0.55
C LYS A 206 22.56 89.41 0.92
N LYS A 207 23.08 90.62 1.17
CA LYS A 207 22.92 91.36 2.45
C LYS A 207 21.42 91.45 2.81
N PRO A 208 21.03 91.41 4.10
CA PRO A 208 19.62 91.35 4.50
C PRO A 208 18.94 92.71 4.26
N ALA A 209 18.39 92.90 3.07
CA ALA A 209 17.33 93.88 2.82
C ALA A 209 16.01 93.10 2.80
N ILE A 210 15.06 93.52 3.64
CA ILE A 210 13.71 92.98 3.66
C ILE A 210 13.03 93.46 2.38
N ASP A 211 12.99 92.61 1.36
CA ASP A 211 12.08 92.75 0.23
C ASP A 211 10.91 91.79 0.42
N VAL A 212 9.77 92.36 0.85
CA VAL A 212 8.48 91.68 0.78
C VAL A 212 8.04 91.67 -0.69
N LEU A 213 8.57 90.73 -1.47
CA LEU A 213 8.11 90.46 -2.84
C LEU A 213 7.24 89.21 -2.85
N ASN A 214 6.01 89.40 -2.37
CA ASN A 214 4.93 88.48 -2.67
C ASN A 214 4.50 88.69 -4.13
N ASN A 215 4.96 87.81 -5.02
CA ASN A 215 4.19 87.45 -6.21
C ASN A 215 4.12 85.92 -6.25
N ILE A 216 3.26 85.33 -5.40
CA ILE A 216 2.83 83.94 -5.57
C ILE A 216 1.87 83.90 -6.78
N GLY A 217 2.44 83.91 -7.98
CA GLY A 217 1.73 83.67 -9.24
C GLY A 217 2.40 82.50 -9.96
N ARG A 218 1.80 81.31 -9.90
CA ARG A 218 2.21 80.17 -10.73
C ARG A 218 1.75 80.40 -12.18
N ALA A 219 2.55 79.97 -13.15
CA ALA A 219 2.30 80.13 -14.59
C ALA A 219 1.05 79.39 -15.15
N ASP A 220 0.33 78.64 -14.31
CA ASP A 220 -0.88 77.88 -14.67
C ASP A 220 -2.19 78.61 -14.26
N GLY A 221 -2.11 79.82 -13.68
CA GLY A 221 -3.30 80.60 -13.26
C GLY A 221 -4.13 79.96 -12.13
N LYS A 222 -3.83 78.73 -11.70
CA LYS A 222 -4.47 78.05 -10.59
C LYS A 222 -3.71 78.31 -9.29
N ARG A 223 -4.40 78.97 -8.36
CA ARG A 223 -3.93 79.19 -6.99
C ARG A 223 -3.67 77.82 -6.35
N SER A 224 -2.54 77.63 -5.67
CA SER A 224 -2.42 76.52 -4.73
C SER A 224 -3.56 76.64 -3.73
N LEU A 225 -4.49 75.69 -3.75
CA LEU A 225 -5.54 75.58 -2.75
C LEU A 225 -4.80 75.32 -1.43
N TRP A 226 -4.61 76.38 -0.67
CA TRP A 226 -4.30 76.26 0.75
C TRP A 226 -5.32 75.31 1.34
N LYS A 227 -4.90 74.42 2.25
CA LYS A 227 -5.81 73.57 3.01
C LYS A 227 -6.87 74.48 3.61
N THR A 228 -8.02 74.50 2.97
CA THR A 228 -9.18 75.24 3.41
C THR A 228 -10.06 74.24 4.10
N GLN A 229 -10.82 74.67 5.11
CA GLN A 229 -11.75 73.79 5.82
C GLN A 229 -12.64 72.98 4.85
N LYS A 230 -12.95 73.55 3.68
CA LYS A 230 -13.70 72.88 2.60
C LYS A 230 -12.93 71.78 1.85
N THR A 231 -11.60 71.87 1.72
CA THR A 231 -10.77 70.81 1.11
C THR A 231 -10.39 69.73 2.12
N GLU A 232 -10.14 70.11 3.39
CA GLU A 232 -9.95 69.13 4.47
C GLU A 232 -11.23 68.35 4.75
N ALA A 233 -12.39 69.02 4.83
CA ALA A 233 -13.68 68.36 4.96
C ALA A 233 -13.98 67.39 3.81
N LYS A 234 -13.55 67.69 2.57
CA LYS A 234 -13.69 66.77 1.43
C LYS A 234 -12.77 65.55 1.54
N HIS A 235 -11.53 65.73 1.99
CA HIS A 235 -10.62 64.60 2.21
C HIS A 235 -11.04 63.75 3.42
N GLU A 236 -11.59 64.37 4.46
CA GLU A 236 -12.20 63.68 5.58
C GLU A 236 -13.46 62.92 5.14
N GLU A 237 -14.33 63.52 4.33
CA GLU A 237 -15.49 62.87 3.74
C GLU A 237 -15.09 61.67 2.86
N GLU A 238 -14.08 61.81 2.01
CA GLU A 238 -13.51 60.71 1.22
C GLU A 238 -12.94 59.60 2.12
N MET A 239 -12.23 59.96 3.20
CA MET A 239 -11.68 59.01 4.17
C MET A 239 -12.79 58.25 4.91
N TYR A 240 -13.81 58.95 5.42
CA TYR A 240 -14.97 58.33 6.07
C TYR A 240 -15.74 57.45 5.09
N LYS A 241 -15.88 57.86 3.83
CA LYS A 241 -16.50 57.06 2.78
C LYS A 241 -15.73 55.78 2.49
N THR A 242 -14.40 55.82 2.42
CA THR A 242 -13.57 54.63 2.27
C THR A 242 -13.72 53.72 3.49
N LEU A 243 -13.64 54.27 4.70
CA LEU A 243 -13.78 53.50 5.93
C LEU A 243 -15.16 52.80 6.00
N LEU A 244 -16.24 53.51 5.69
CA LEU A 244 -17.60 52.94 5.64
C LEU A 244 -17.71 51.86 4.57
N SER A 245 -17.13 52.08 3.38
CA SER A 245 -17.10 51.07 2.31
C SER A 245 -16.35 49.80 2.74
N ASP A 246 -15.26 49.93 3.50
CA ASP A 246 -14.49 48.79 4.03
C ASP A 246 -15.27 48.04 5.13
N TYR A 247 -16.01 48.76 5.99
CA TYR A 247 -16.93 48.13 6.95
C TYR A 247 -18.07 47.40 6.24
N ASP A 248 -18.68 48.00 5.23
CA ASP A 248 -19.73 47.38 4.43
C ASP A 248 -19.22 46.14 3.68
N SER A 249 -18.00 46.18 3.15
CA SER A 249 -17.39 45.01 2.50
C SER A 249 -17.11 43.91 3.51
N ARG A 250 -16.58 44.25 4.68
CA ARG A 250 -16.32 43.28 5.75
C ARG A 250 -17.60 42.65 6.29
N GLN A 251 -18.67 43.44 6.42
CA GLN A 251 -19.98 42.95 6.82
C GLN A 251 -20.56 42.01 5.75
N ARG A 252 -20.43 42.35 4.47
CA ARG A 252 -20.84 41.45 3.37
C ARG A 252 -20.05 40.14 3.37
N GLU A 253 -18.73 40.18 3.55
CA GLU A 253 -17.89 38.98 3.68
C GLU A 253 -18.35 38.10 4.85
N MET A 254 -18.58 38.70 6.02
CA MET A 254 -19.04 37.97 7.22
C MET A 254 -20.42 37.35 7.03
N LEU A 255 -21.32 37.99 6.28
CA LEU A 255 -22.63 37.45 5.94
C LEU A 255 -22.53 36.27 4.97
N LEU A 256 -21.63 36.36 3.98
CA LEU A 256 -21.36 35.25 3.05
C LEU A 256 -20.75 34.05 3.79
N GLU A 257 -19.74 34.28 4.63
CA GLU A 257 -19.13 33.24 5.46
C GLU A 257 -20.17 32.59 6.39
N ASN A 258 -21.04 33.38 7.03
CA ASN A 258 -22.14 32.83 7.82
C ASN A 258 -23.10 31.99 6.98
N ALA A 259 -23.41 32.39 5.75
CA ALA A 259 -24.26 31.61 4.86
C ALA A 259 -23.59 30.28 4.45
N GLU A 260 -22.28 30.29 4.20
CA GLU A 260 -21.49 29.09 3.92
C GLU A 260 -21.42 28.16 5.14
N LEU A 261 -21.17 28.70 6.33
CA LEU A 261 -21.17 27.94 7.59
C LEU A 261 -22.54 27.30 7.85
N LYS A 262 -23.64 28.01 7.58
CA LYS A 262 -25.00 27.44 7.68
C LYS A 262 -25.20 26.30 6.69
N LYS A 263 -24.74 26.43 5.44
CA LYS A 263 -24.80 25.35 4.44
C LYS A 263 -23.98 24.14 4.88
N LEU A 264 -22.77 24.34 5.39
CA LEU A 264 -21.93 23.27 5.93
C LEU A 264 -22.58 22.57 7.12
N LEU A 265 -23.20 23.33 8.02
CA LEU A 265 -23.93 22.77 9.17
C LEU A 265 -25.11 21.92 8.71
N GLN A 266 -25.92 22.40 7.75
CA GLN A 266 -27.04 21.63 7.17
C GLN A 266 -26.55 20.38 6.43
N GLN A 267 -25.42 20.46 5.73
CA GLN A 267 -24.80 19.31 5.06
C GLN A 267 -24.35 18.27 6.08
N MET A 268 -23.66 18.70 7.15
CA MET A 268 -23.22 17.82 8.23
C MET A 268 -24.42 17.19 8.96
N GLU A 269 -25.50 17.94 9.19
CA GLU A 269 -26.76 17.41 9.71
C GLU A 269 -27.34 16.32 8.80
N LYS A 270 -27.39 16.56 7.48
CA LYS A 270 -27.87 15.60 6.49
C LYS A 270 -27.01 14.32 6.46
N GLU A 271 -25.69 14.46 6.52
CA GLU A 271 -24.76 13.33 6.57
C GLU A 271 -24.90 12.53 7.87
N MET A 272 -24.99 13.22 9.01
CA MET A 272 -25.24 12.57 10.31
C MET A 272 -26.59 11.84 10.31
N LEU A 273 -27.65 12.44 9.75
CA LEU A 273 -28.95 11.79 9.57
C LEU A 273 -28.84 10.58 8.65
N SER A 274 -28.08 10.64 7.56
CA SER A 274 -27.83 9.53 6.64
C SER A 274 -27.09 8.35 7.32
N ILE A 275 -26.07 8.64 8.12
CA ILE A 275 -25.34 7.62 8.91
C ILE A 275 -26.25 6.99 9.97
N LEU A 276 -27.11 7.78 10.60
CA LEU A 276 -28.04 7.29 11.62
C LEU A 276 -29.25 6.55 11.03
N SER A 277 -29.71 6.92 9.83
CA SER A 277 -30.82 6.26 9.13
C SER A 277 -30.39 4.96 8.45
N SER A 278 -29.18 4.91 7.86
CA SER A 278 -28.58 3.68 7.32
C SER A 278 -28.30 2.63 8.41
N LYS A 279 -27.99 3.05 9.64
CA LYS A 279 -27.90 2.14 10.79
C LYS A 279 -29.25 1.60 11.27
N LYS A 280 -30.36 2.19 10.82
CA LYS A 280 -31.72 1.73 11.10
C LYS A 280 -32.25 0.78 10.02
N SER A 281 -31.69 0.79 8.81
CA SER A 281 -32.06 -0.13 7.73
C SER A 281 -31.34 -1.48 7.81
N THR A 282 -30.17 -1.57 8.45
CA THR A 282 -29.47 -2.87 8.66
C THR A 282 -30.03 -3.73 9.79
N LEU A 283 -31.10 -3.29 10.47
CA LEU A 283 -31.77 -4.05 11.55
C LEU A 283 -33.27 -4.30 11.28
N LYS A 284 -33.75 -4.03 10.07
CA LYS A 284 -35.14 -4.28 9.67
C LYS A 284 -35.20 -4.90 8.28
N GLU A 285 -34.65 -6.10 8.17
CA GLU A 285 -35.06 -7.07 7.17
C GLU A 285 -35.68 -8.26 7.91
N ASP A 286 -36.78 -7.99 8.62
CA ASP A 286 -37.82 -8.99 8.84
C ASP A 286 -39.15 -8.28 9.22
N LYS A 287 -40.22 -8.67 8.52
CA LYS A 287 -41.66 -8.33 8.67
C LYS A 287 -42.25 -7.07 7.97
N CYS A 288 -42.88 -7.39 6.83
CA CYS A 288 -44.18 -6.98 6.23
C CYS A 288 -44.83 -5.60 6.43
N GLN A 289 -45.31 -5.09 5.27
CA GLN A 289 -46.60 -4.42 4.96
C GLN A 289 -47.16 -3.37 5.93
N ASP A 290 -47.45 -2.16 5.43
CA ASP A 290 -48.80 -1.74 5.02
C ASP A 290 -48.94 -0.20 4.92
N ASP A 291 -49.72 0.23 3.93
CA ASP A 291 -50.45 1.49 3.70
C ASP A 291 -49.84 2.90 3.87
N GLY A 292 -49.76 3.61 2.73
CA GLY A 292 -50.78 4.62 2.39
C GLY A 292 -50.72 6.01 3.04
N ILE A 293 -50.46 7.02 2.18
CA ILE A 293 -51.23 8.27 1.97
C ILE A 293 -50.35 9.53 1.86
N GLN A 294 -50.47 10.16 0.69
CA GLN A 294 -50.08 11.53 0.34
C GLN A 294 -50.82 12.56 1.20
N ALA A 295 -50.17 13.68 1.53
CA ALA A 295 -50.82 14.99 1.51
C ALA A 295 -49.78 16.11 1.48
N ASP A 296 -49.71 16.74 0.32
CA ASP A 296 -49.36 18.15 0.10
C ASP A 296 -50.33 19.07 0.87
N PRO A 297 -49.90 20.26 1.33
CA PRO A 297 -50.40 21.44 0.62
C PRO A 297 -49.40 22.60 0.48
N GLU A 298 -49.54 23.26 -0.67
CA GLU A 298 -49.04 24.58 -1.03
C GLU A 298 -49.66 25.74 -0.22
N GLU A 299 -48.92 26.87 -0.26
CA GLU A 299 -49.31 28.28 -0.08
C GLU A 299 -49.79 28.82 1.29
N GLU A 300 -48.97 29.70 1.89
CA GLU A 300 -49.26 31.16 1.95
C GLU A 300 -48.08 31.94 2.58
N GLU A 301 -47.56 32.92 1.83
CA GLU A 301 -46.75 34.03 2.33
C GLU A 301 -47.65 34.99 3.13
N GLU A 302 -47.30 35.28 4.39
CA GLU A 302 -47.05 36.65 4.88
C GLU A 302 -46.77 36.69 6.40
N VAL A 303 -46.03 37.73 6.81
CA VAL A 303 -45.78 38.19 8.19
C VAL A 303 -44.67 37.46 8.97
N PHE A 304 -43.46 37.82 8.54
CA PHE A 304 -42.19 37.65 9.23
C PHE A 304 -42.09 38.63 10.42
N ASP A 305 -42.31 38.16 11.66
CA ASP A 305 -41.56 38.64 12.85
C ASP A 305 -41.70 37.75 14.10
N SER A 306 -42.59 36.74 14.10
CA SER A 306 -42.74 35.82 15.25
C SER A 306 -41.95 34.50 15.12
N SER A 307 -41.35 34.21 13.95
CA SER A 307 -40.66 32.92 13.71
C SER A 307 -39.22 32.89 14.21
N LYS A 308 -38.61 34.06 14.44
CA LYS A 308 -37.20 34.15 14.86
C LYS A 308 -37.04 33.67 16.31
N GLU A 309 -37.96 34.04 17.19
CA GLU A 309 -37.97 33.62 18.60
C GLU A 309 -38.42 32.16 18.76
N SER A 310 -39.35 31.67 17.92
CA SER A 310 -39.79 30.27 17.94
C SER A 310 -38.76 29.29 17.38
N VAL A 311 -38.01 29.68 16.33
CA VAL A 311 -36.89 28.90 15.79
C VAL A 311 -35.69 28.92 16.75
N GLU A 312 -35.45 30.03 17.43
CA GLU A 312 -34.40 30.12 18.45
C GLU A 312 -34.74 29.27 19.69
N LEU A 313 -35.99 29.30 20.16
CA LEU A 313 -36.52 28.38 21.18
C LEU A 313 -36.46 26.92 20.75
N TYR A 314 -36.82 26.60 19.49
CA TYR A 314 -36.72 25.24 18.95
C TYR A 314 -35.28 24.76 18.85
N CYS A 315 -34.35 25.64 18.46
CA CYS A 315 -32.91 25.36 18.40
C CYS A 315 -32.33 25.16 19.80
N VAL A 316 -32.69 26.01 20.77
CA VAL A 316 -32.32 25.87 22.18
C VAL A 316 -32.86 24.56 22.75
N HIS A 317 -34.12 24.23 22.48
CA HIS A 317 -34.75 23.00 22.94
C HIS A 317 -34.15 21.74 22.28
N SER A 318 -33.79 21.83 20.99
CA SER A 318 -33.11 20.75 20.26
C SER A 318 -31.68 20.54 20.78
N ARG A 319 -30.95 21.64 21.06
CA ARG A 319 -29.63 21.62 21.70
C ARG A 319 -29.70 21.02 23.11
N GLU A 320 -30.72 21.38 23.87
CA GLU A 320 -30.96 20.83 25.20
C GLU A 320 -31.32 19.34 25.15
N LYS A 321 -32.18 18.91 24.23
CA LYS A 321 -32.47 17.49 23.98
C LYS A 321 -31.22 16.71 23.62
N LEU A 322 -30.38 17.23 22.74
CA LEU A 322 -29.11 16.61 22.37
C LEU A 322 -28.17 16.51 23.57
N THR A 323 -28.02 17.59 24.33
CA THR A 323 -27.19 17.64 25.54
C THR A 323 -27.68 16.64 26.59
N ASN A 324 -28.99 16.52 26.78
CA ASN A 324 -29.59 15.57 27.70
C ASN A 324 -29.38 14.12 27.25
N ARG A 325 -29.46 13.83 25.94
CA ARG A 325 -29.13 12.50 25.39
C ARG A 325 -27.66 12.16 25.61
N ILE A 326 -26.74 13.09 25.34
CA ILE A 326 -25.30 12.89 25.59
C ILE A 326 -25.04 12.66 27.07
N ARG A 327 -25.63 13.46 27.97
CA ARG A 327 -25.52 13.27 29.42
C ARG A 327 -26.07 11.92 29.89
N LEU A 328 -27.15 11.43 29.25
CA LEU A 328 -27.71 10.12 29.56
C LEU A 328 -26.78 8.99 29.12
N GLN A 329 -26.21 9.09 27.91
CA GLN A 329 -25.23 8.13 27.41
C GLN A 329 -23.95 8.15 28.26
N TRP A 330 -23.47 9.33 28.65
CA TRP A 330 -22.33 9.49 29.55
C TRP A 330 -22.59 8.85 30.91
N ARG A 331 -23.79 9.03 31.51
CA ARG A 331 -24.16 8.35 32.76
C ARG A 331 -24.19 6.82 32.61
N ARG A 332 -24.69 6.30 31.49
CA ARG A 332 -24.68 4.85 31.22
C ARG A 332 -23.26 4.31 31.12
N ILE A 333 -22.39 4.99 30.38
CA ILE A 333 -20.98 4.62 30.24
C ILE A 333 -20.28 4.72 31.60
N LYS A 334 -20.45 5.83 32.32
CA LYS A 334 -19.88 6.02 33.66
C LYS A 334 -20.29 4.91 34.62
N SER A 335 -21.58 4.58 34.70
CA SER A 335 -22.07 3.46 35.53
C SER A 335 -21.52 2.11 35.07
N HIS A 336 -21.33 1.90 33.76
CA HIS A 336 -20.71 0.69 33.25
C HIS A 336 -19.23 0.60 33.64
N VAL A 337 -18.48 1.70 33.54
CA VAL A 337 -17.08 1.79 33.95
C VAL A 337 -16.95 1.60 35.47
N GLU A 338 -17.78 2.27 36.27
CA GLU A 338 -17.80 2.10 37.73
C GLU A 338 -18.13 0.64 38.14
N ARG A 339 -18.98 -0.05 37.37
CA ARG A 339 -19.28 -1.47 37.59
C ARG A 339 -18.11 -2.37 37.21
N LEU A 340 -17.44 -2.09 36.09
CA LEU A 340 -16.20 -2.79 35.71
C LEU A 340 -15.09 -2.57 36.74
N ASP A 341 -14.96 -1.34 37.25
CA ASP A 341 -13.99 -1.00 38.30
C ASP A 341 -14.34 -1.67 39.63
N SER A 342 -15.62 -1.65 40.01
CA SER A 342 -16.11 -2.39 41.19
C SER A 342 -15.93 -3.90 41.01
N GLN A 343 -16.06 -4.44 39.80
CA GLN A 343 -15.83 -5.86 39.50
C GLN A 343 -14.33 -6.20 39.53
N ALA A 344 -13.47 -5.28 39.09
CA ALA A 344 -12.02 -5.39 39.24
C ALA A 344 -11.59 -5.32 40.71
N GLN A 345 -12.22 -4.46 41.52
CA GLN A 345 -11.93 -4.34 42.96
C GLN A 345 -12.53 -5.48 43.79
N MET A 346 -13.69 -6.01 43.43
CA MET A 346 -14.30 -7.20 44.06
C MET A 346 -13.57 -8.49 43.67
N GLY A 347 -12.85 -8.51 42.55
CA GLY A 347 -11.90 -9.56 42.17
C GLY A 347 -10.57 -9.53 42.94
N ALA A 348 -10.30 -8.47 43.71
CA ALA A 348 -9.06 -8.31 44.46
C ALA A 348 -9.19 -8.53 45.98
N ASN A 349 -10.41 -8.56 46.54
CA ASN A 349 -10.60 -8.44 48.01
C ASN A 349 -11.57 -9.44 48.65
N LYS A 350 -11.65 -10.69 48.17
CA LYS A 350 -12.31 -11.78 48.93
C LYS A 350 -11.51 -13.08 48.88
N THR A 351 -10.64 -13.25 49.87
CA THR A 351 -10.34 -14.53 50.55
C THR A 351 -10.02 -15.75 49.68
N ASP A 352 -9.26 -15.58 48.61
CA ASP A 352 -8.65 -16.69 47.82
C ASP A 352 -7.19 -16.36 47.41
N ASP A 353 -6.59 -15.35 48.03
CA ASP A 353 -5.30 -14.77 47.61
C ASP A 353 -4.09 -15.69 47.91
N ALA A 354 -4.22 -16.66 48.83
CA ALA A 354 -3.17 -17.65 49.07
C ALA A 354 -3.22 -18.82 48.05
N ALA A 355 -4.42 -19.32 47.74
CA ALA A 355 -4.60 -20.46 46.83
C ALA A 355 -4.47 -20.06 45.34
N SER A 356 -4.90 -18.85 44.97
CA SER A 356 -4.75 -18.31 43.62
C SER A 356 -3.30 -17.95 43.27
N GLN A 357 -2.51 -17.51 44.26
CA GLN A 357 -1.10 -17.20 44.04
C GLN A 357 -0.26 -18.47 43.89
N GLU A 358 -0.55 -19.52 44.67
CA GLU A 358 0.09 -20.84 44.54
C GLU A 358 -0.25 -21.50 43.19
N THR A 359 -1.54 -21.52 42.81
CA THR A 359 -1.96 -22.04 41.50
C THR A 359 -1.40 -21.21 40.34
N HIS A 360 -1.31 -19.88 40.44
CA HIS A 360 -0.66 -19.05 39.42
C HIS A 360 0.85 -19.32 39.32
N VAL A 361 1.53 -19.60 40.43
CA VAL A 361 2.95 -20.00 40.42
C VAL A 361 3.13 -21.39 39.78
N GLU A 362 2.25 -22.35 40.06
CA GLU A 362 2.22 -23.66 39.42
C GLU A 362 1.94 -23.57 37.91
N GLU A 363 0.95 -22.78 37.52
CA GLU A 363 0.63 -22.46 36.12
C GLU A 363 1.81 -21.80 35.40
N MET A 364 2.47 -20.83 36.05
CA MET A 364 3.66 -20.17 35.51
C MET A 364 4.83 -21.15 35.36
N ASN A 365 5.01 -22.08 36.31
CA ASN A 365 6.04 -23.10 36.22
C ASN A 365 5.72 -24.13 35.13
N ARG A 366 4.44 -24.50 34.95
CA ARG A 366 4.00 -25.38 33.87
C ARG A 366 4.22 -24.73 32.51
N LEU A 367 3.82 -23.48 32.32
CA LEU A 367 4.07 -22.74 31.09
C LEU A 367 5.56 -22.57 30.80
N LYS A 368 6.40 -22.35 31.82
CA LYS A 368 7.85 -22.34 31.64
C LYS A 368 8.38 -23.68 31.15
N LEU A 369 7.86 -24.79 31.68
CA LEU A 369 8.24 -26.13 31.24
C LEU A 369 7.78 -26.40 29.80
N GLU A 370 6.55 -26.02 29.45
CA GLU A 370 6.02 -26.13 28.08
C GLU A 370 6.84 -25.29 27.09
N ILE A 371 7.17 -24.05 27.46
CA ILE A 371 8.04 -23.18 26.65
C ILE A 371 9.42 -23.83 26.47
N GLN A 372 9.97 -24.45 27.51
CA GLN A 372 11.25 -25.15 27.41
C GLN A 372 11.16 -26.36 26.48
N GLN A 373 10.10 -27.18 26.60
CA GLN A 373 9.86 -28.30 25.69
C GLN A 373 9.68 -27.84 24.24
N CYS A 374 8.95 -26.75 24.00
CA CYS A 374 8.82 -26.16 22.67
C CYS A 374 10.18 -25.67 22.14
N LYS A 375 11.04 -25.06 22.97
CA LYS A 375 12.39 -24.66 22.57
C LYS A 375 13.25 -25.86 22.18
N ASP A 376 13.23 -26.92 22.98
CA ASP A 376 14.00 -28.14 22.73
C ASP A 376 13.50 -28.83 21.45
N PHE A 377 12.20 -28.82 21.20
CA PHE A 377 11.59 -29.32 19.97
C PHE A 377 12.00 -28.48 18.74
N ILE A 378 11.94 -27.15 18.83
CA ILE A 378 12.40 -26.24 17.77
C ILE A 378 13.89 -26.45 17.49
N GLN A 379 14.70 -26.64 18.52
CA GLN A 379 16.14 -26.88 18.37
C GLN A 379 16.42 -28.21 17.68
N THR A 380 15.67 -29.26 18.03
CA THR A 380 15.75 -30.58 17.39
C THR A 380 15.28 -30.52 15.94
N GLN A 381 14.19 -29.80 15.67
CA GLN A 381 13.71 -29.55 14.30
C GLN A 381 14.73 -28.75 13.49
N GLN A 382 15.38 -27.74 14.07
CA GLN A 382 16.44 -26.98 13.40
C GLN A 382 17.67 -27.83 13.11
N GLN A 383 18.09 -28.71 14.03
CA GLN A 383 19.19 -29.65 13.78
C GLN A 383 18.84 -30.63 12.66
N LEU A 384 17.63 -31.16 12.65
CA LEU A 384 17.18 -32.06 11.58
C LEU A 384 17.09 -31.33 10.24
N LEU A 385 16.60 -30.09 10.23
CA LEU A 385 16.57 -29.24 9.04
C LEU A 385 17.98 -28.96 8.52
N GLN A 386 18.93 -28.63 9.41
CA GLN A 386 20.34 -28.43 9.04
C GLN A 386 20.98 -29.71 8.49
N GLN A 387 20.59 -30.87 9.02
CA GLN A 387 21.08 -32.16 8.54
C GLN A 387 20.48 -32.55 7.18
N GLN A 388 19.23 -32.16 6.91
CA GLN A 388 18.55 -32.36 5.61
C GLN A 388 18.97 -31.33 4.54
N LEU A 389 19.35 -30.12 4.96
CA LEU A 389 19.82 -29.05 4.09
C LEU A 389 21.32 -29.15 3.76
N ARG A 390 22.06 -30.08 4.38
CA ARG A 390 23.43 -30.40 3.97
C ARG A 390 23.36 -31.40 2.80
N PRO A 391 23.53 -30.98 1.54
CA PRO A 391 23.47 -31.89 0.42
C PRO A 391 24.77 -32.72 0.39
N PRO A 392 24.74 -33.98 -0.09
CA PRO A 392 25.94 -34.61 -0.61
C PRO A 392 26.16 -34.07 -2.03
N CYS A 393 26.58 -32.80 -2.17
CA CYS A 393 26.86 -32.20 -3.48
C CYS A 393 27.82 -31.01 -3.33
N ASP A 394 28.81 -30.95 -4.23
CA ASP A 394 30.10 -30.27 -4.07
C ASP A 394 30.05 -28.77 -3.71
N GLU A 395 30.77 -28.42 -2.64
CA GLU A 395 31.03 -27.03 -2.19
C GLU A 395 31.63 -26.16 -3.31
N GLU A 396 32.29 -26.78 -4.29
CA GLU A 396 32.91 -26.17 -5.46
C GLU A 396 31.91 -25.49 -6.41
N ALA A 397 30.75 -26.10 -6.65
CA ALA A 397 29.74 -25.53 -7.55
C ALA A 397 29.10 -24.27 -6.97
N THR A 398 28.95 -24.22 -5.65
CA THR A 398 28.42 -23.07 -4.93
C THR A 398 29.44 -21.93 -4.87
N SER A 399 30.73 -22.26 -4.70
CA SER A 399 31.83 -21.28 -4.77
C SER A 399 31.94 -20.65 -6.16
N LEU A 400 31.88 -21.45 -7.22
CA LEU A 400 31.98 -20.95 -8.60
C LEU A 400 30.84 -20.00 -8.97
N LEU A 401 29.61 -20.27 -8.51
CA LEU A 401 28.48 -19.40 -8.77
C LEU A 401 28.64 -18.05 -8.04
N SER A 402 29.10 -18.07 -6.78
CA SER A 402 29.42 -16.87 -6.01
C SER A 402 30.53 -16.03 -6.68
N ASP A 403 31.58 -16.69 -7.17
CA ASP A 403 32.69 -16.02 -7.86
C ASP A 403 32.25 -15.34 -9.17
N CYS A 404 31.32 -15.95 -9.91
CA CYS A 404 30.74 -15.35 -11.12
C CYS A 404 29.96 -14.06 -10.81
N TYR A 405 29.15 -14.02 -9.75
CA TYR A 405 28.42 -12.81 -9.35
C TYR A 405 29.38 -11.69 -8.93
N MET A 406 30.40 -12.02 -8.13
CA MET A 406 31.40 -11.03 -7.69
C MET A 406 32.20 -10.44 -8.87
N LEU A 407 32.50 -11.24 -9.89
CA LEU A 407 33.16 -10.76 -11.10
C LEU A 407 32.28 -9.80 -11.91
N GLN A 408 30.99 -10.09 -12.02
CA GLN A 408 30.03 -9.23 -12.72
C GLN A 408 29.88 -7.88 -12.01
N GLU A 409 29.73 -7.86 -10.68
CA GLU A 409 29.67 -6.60 -9.92
C GLU A 409 30.95 -5.78 -10.10
N LYS A 410 32.11 -6.44 -10.03
CA LYS A 410 33.40 -5.78 -10.25
C LYS A 410 33.53 -5.17 -11.64
N GLU A 411 32.96 -5.80 -12.67
CA GLU A 411 32.95 -5.24 -14.02
C GLU A 411 32.04 -4.02 -14.13
N CYS A 412 30.83 -4.07 -13.57
CA CYS A 412 29.92 -2.92 -13.51
C CYS A 412 30.56 -1.71 -12.80
N PHE A 413 31.23 -1.93 -11.66
CA PHE A 413 31.93 -0.85 -10.96
C PHE A 413 33.04 -0.22 -11.81
N ARG A 414 33.79 -1.02 -12.59
CA ARG A 414 34.81 -0.47 -13.50
C ARG A 414 34.22 0.39 -14.61
N GLU A 415 33.04 0.02 -15.11
CA GLU A 415 32.35 0.82 -16.14
C GLU A 415 31.84 2.14 -15.57
N GLU A 416 31.27 2.13 -14.36
CA GLU A 416 30.84 3.33 -13.66
C GLU A 416 32.03 4.26 -13.34
N GLU A 417 33.15 3.70 -12.87
CA GLU A 417 34.38 4.45 -12.61
C GLU A 417 34.91 5.14 -13.88
N LYS A 418 34.89 4.45 -15.03
CA LYS A 418 35.25 5.05 -16.33
C LYS A 418 34.33 6.20 -16.69
N SER A 419 33.01 6.03 -16.53
CA SER A 419 32.03 7.08 -16.82
C SER A 419 32.26 8.33 -15.96
N LEU A 420 32.52 8.14 -14.67
CA LEU A 420 32.83 9.24 -13.74
C LEU A 420 34.14 9.95 -14.12
N GLU A 421 35.16 9.21 -14.53
CA GLU A 421 36.44 9.78 -14.97
C GLU A 421 36.29 10.60 -16.26
N GLU A 422 35.44 10.16 -17.19
CA GLU A 422 35.10 10.92 -18.40
C GLU A 422 34.35 12.22 -18.07
N GLN A 423 33.36 12.16 -17.17
CA GLN A 423 32.66 13.34 -16.67
C GLN A 423 33.62 14.31 -15.98
N ARG A 424 34.54 13.81 -15.14
CA ARG A 424 35.57 14.63 -14.50
C ARG A 424 36.43 15.35 -15.53
N LYS A 425 36.92 14.64 -16.55
CA LYS A 425 37.71 15.24 -17.65
C LYS A 425 36.93 16.29 -18.44
N PHE A 426 35.62 16.09 -18.62
CA PHE A 426 34.75 17.07 -19.26
C PHE A 426 34.64 18.35 -18.44
N LEU A 427 34.36 18.22 -17.14
CA LEU A 427 34.27 19.36 -16.21
C LEU A 427 35.60 20.11 -16.09
N GLU A 428 36.73 19.39 -16.11
CA GLU A 428 38.07 19.99 -16.09
C GLU A 428 38.34 20.84 -17.34
N ARG A 429 37.93 20.35 -18.52
CA ARG A 429 38.00 21.11 -19.78
C ARG A 429 37.11 22.34 -19.76
N GLU A 430 35.87 22.21 -19.32
CA GLU A 430 34.95 23.35 -19.18
C GLU A 430 35.50 24.39 -18.21
N ARG A 431 36.06 23.98 -17.07
CA ARG A 431 36.72 24.88 -16.13
C ARG A 431 37.88 25.64 -16.79
N GLY A 432 38.67 24.97 -17.63
CA GLY A 432 39.69 25.60 -18.46
C GLY A 432 39.12 26.65 -19.42
N ASN A 433 38.07 26.29 -20.15
CA ASN A 433 37.37 27.19 -21.08
C ASN A 433 36.83 28.44 -20.37
N PHE A 434 36.19 28.28 -19.20
CA PHE A 434 35.71 29.40 -18.40
C PHE A 434 36.85 30.30 -17.90
N THR A 435 37.95 29.69 -17.47
CA THR A 435 39.14 30.42 -17.01
C THR A 435 39.74 31.23 -18.16
N GLU A 436 39.86 30.64 -19.35
CA GLU A 436 40.36 31.32 -20.53
C GLU A 436 39.42 32.44 -20.99
N ALA A 437 38.10 32.21 -20.99
CA ALA A 437 37.11 33.23 -21.30
C ALA A 437 37.20 34.42 -20.32
N ALA A 438 37.37 34.17 -19.02
CA ALA A 438 37.57 35.21 -18.02
C ALA A 438 38.87 36.02 -18.26
N ILE A 439 39.95 35.35 -18.68
CA ILE A 439 41.21 36.02 -19.04
C ILE A 439 41.02 36.88 -20.30
N ARG A 440 40.34 36.36 -21.34
CA ARG A 440 40.04 37.10 -22.57
C ARG A 440 39.20 38.34 -22.28
N LEU A 441 38.14 38.20 -21.49
CA LEU A 441 37.30 39.31 -21.04
C LEU A 441 38.11 40.37 -20.28
N SER A 442 39.03 39.93 -19.42
CA SER A 442 39.94 40.82 -18.67
C SER A 442 40.90 41.58 -19.58
N HIS A 443 41.36 40.97 -20.69
CA HIS A 443 42.20 41.64 -21.69
C HIS A 443 41.40 42.63 -22.55
N GLU A 444 40.17 42.31 -22.92
CA GLU A 444 39.27 43.21 -23.65
C GLU A 444 38.92 44.47 -22.83
N LEU A 445 38.64 44.30 -21.53
CA LEU A 445 38.43 45.41 -20.60
C LEU A 445 39.67 46.30 -20.43
N LYS A 446 40.88 45.75 -20.56
CA LYS A 446 42.14 46.51 -20.52
C LYS A 446 42.49 47.20 -21.85
N ARG A 447 42.06 46.65 -22.98
CA ARG A 447 42.30 47.20 -24.33
C ARG A 447 41.25 48.22 -24.76
N SER A 448 40.10 48.27 -24.09
CA SER A 448 39.09 49.30 -24.32
C SER A 448 39.57 50.65 -23.76
N PRO A 449 39.69 51.71 -24.58
CA PRO A 449 40.02 53.04 -24.08
C PRO A 449 38.81 53.61 -23.33
N VAL A 450 38.95 53.76 -21.99
CA VAL A 450 37.93 54.40 -21.16
C VAL A 450 37.82 55.89 -21.54
N PRO A 451 36.62 56.43 -21.85
CA PRO A 451 36.42 57.86 -21.97
C PRO A 451 36.50 58.52 -20.58
N HIS A 452 37.32 59.56 -20.46
CA HIS A 452 37.48 60.35 -19.25
C HIS A 452 36.16 60.98 -18.76
N ARG A 453 35.71 60.59 -17.56
CA ARG A 453 35.05 61.39 -16.49
C ARG A 453 34.59 60.39 -15.42
N LEU A 454 34.96 60.44 -14.15
CA LEU A 454 35.48 61.46 -13.26
C LEU A 454 36.31 60.75 -12.17
N GLN A 455 37.51 61.26 -11.88
CA GLN A 455 38.13 61.08 -10.57
C GLN A 455 37.49 62.06 -9.59
N LYS A 456 37.06 61.57 -8.41
CA LYS A 456 37.49 62.09 -7.09
C LYS A 456 36.82 61.34 -5.92
N SER A 457 37.59 61.27 -4.84
CA SER A 457 37.34 60.69 -3.49
C SER A 457 37.53 59.16 -3.40
N SER A 458 38.72 58.62 -3.14
CA SER A 458 39.63 58.70 -1.99
C SER A 458 39.14 58.01 -0.70
N SER A 459 39.84 56.91 -0.38
CA SER A 459 40.20 56.43 0.96
C SER A 459 39.14 55.71 1.80
N CYS A 460 39.28 54.38 1.89
CA CYS A 460 39.43 53.70 3.17
C CYS A 460 40.05 52.30 2.97
N ALA A 461 41.18 52.09 3.62
CA ALA A 461 41.80 50.79 3.85
C ALA A 461 40.92 49.98 4.83
N GLY A 462 40.82 48.67 4.61
CA GLY A 462 40.12 47.75 5.49
C GLY A 462 40.56 46.32 5.23
N LEU A 463 41.45 45.84 6.09
CA LEU A 463 41.96 44.48 6.20
C LEU A 463 40.85 43.42 6.19
N THR A 464 41.01 42.33 5.43
CA THR A 464 40.60 40.99 5.90
C THR A 464 41.48 39.92 5.26
N GLN A 465 42.07 39.10 6.13
CA GLN A 465 43.00 38.01 5.86
C GLN A 465 42.38 36.88 5.01
N PRO A 466 43.19 36.05 4.32
CA PRO A 466 42.73 34.76 3.81
C PRO A 466 42.68 33.73 4.95
N PRO A 467 41.67 32.83 5.02
CA PRO A 467 41.68 31.75 6.00
C PRO A 467 42.70 30.66 5.61
N PRO A 468 43.37 30.03 6.59
CA PRO A 468 44.35 28.98 6.35
C PRO A 468 43.72 27.58 6.36
N ASN A 469 44.39 26.65 5.68
CA ASN A 469 44.39 25.20 5.89
C ASN A 469 43.08 24.40 5.69
N SER A 470 42.99 23.74 4.53
CA SER A 470 42.39 22.41 4.42
C SER A 470 43.49 21.37 4.16
N ARG A 471 43.69 20.50 5.15
CA ARG A 471 44.66 19.38 5.17
C ARG A 471 44.40 18.38 4.01
N PRO A 472 45.44 17.64 3.56
CA PRO A 472 45.28 16.55 2.62
C PRO A 472 44.76 15.30 3.34
N LEU A 473 43.65 14.73 2.89
CA LEU A 473 43.21 13.40 3.29
C LEU A 473 44.07 12.36 2.54
N ARG A 474 44.98 11.72 3.29
CA ARG A 474 45.68 10.52 2.89
C ARG A 474 44.67 9.40 2.66
N HIS A 475 44.69 8.83 1.46
CA HIS A 475 44.15 7.50 1.21
C HIS A 475 44.91 6.48 2.08
N THR A 476 44.17 5.69 2.86
CA THR A 476 44.65 4.45 3.46
C THR A 476 43.90 3.32 2.77
N PHE A 477 44.63 2.54 1.98
CA PHE A 477 44.20 1.22 1.52
C PHE A 477 44.29 0.25 2.70
N PRO A 478 43.30 -0.61 2.95
CA PRO A 478 43.51 -1.81 3.75
C PRO A 478 44.10 -2.90 2.86
N ASN A 479 45.25 -3.43 3.28
CA ASN A 479 45.85 -4.63 2.72
C ASN A 479 45.10 -5.87 3.28
N PRO A 480 44.87 -6.93 2.50
CA PRO A 480 44.11 -8.09 2.93
C PRO A 480 44.97 -9.04 3.78
N ARG A 481 44.33 -9.64 4.79
CA ARG A 481 44.69 -10.95 5.33
C ARG A 481 43.45 -11.81 5.30
#